data_AF-A0A971AHI0-F1
#
_entry.id   AF-A0A971AHI0-F1
#
_cell.length_a   1.000
_cell.length_b   1.000
_cell.length_c   1.000
_cell.angle_alpha   90.00
_cell.angle_beta   90.00
_cell.angle_gamma   90.00
#
_symmetry.space_group_name_H-M   'P 1'
#
loop_
_entity.id
_entity.type
_entity.pdbx_description
1 polymer ?
#
loop_
_entity_poly.entity_id
_entity_poly.type
_entity_poly.pdbx_seq_one_letter_code
_entity_poly.pdbx_strand_id
1 'polypeptide(L)'
;MPAPRNSGHDTGTGLRALMLMELSKTTLDSATSTCAEERNGHGVGPIRGCVKEALTAYFRQLNGHTCEGLYKLVLAEVEPPLLEAVMEYCGGNQTRAAQILGINRGTLRKKLQQYGLDR
;
A
#
# COMPACT_ATOMS: atom_id res chain seq x y z
N MET A 1 40.95 26.34 57.75
CA MET A 1 40.07 26.94 58.79
C MET A 1 38.65 26.39 58.65
N PRO A 2 37.89 26.29 59.74
CA PRO A 2 36.78 25.34 59.96
C PRO A 2 35.37 25.89 59.63
N ALA A 3 34.37 24.99 59.58
CA ALA A 3 32.94 25.21 59.32
C ALA A 3 32.13 25.78 60.51
N PRO A 4 30.88 26.25 60.31
CA PRO A 4 29.71 25.49 60.83
C PRO A 4 28.47 25.54 59.89
N ARG A 5 27.74 24.42 59.67
CA ARG A 5 26.56 23.88 60.41
C ARG A 5 25.35 24.83 60.51
N ASN A 6 24.20 24.37 59.99
CA ASN A 6 22.90 24.13 60.68
C ASN A 6 21.76 24.20 59.62
N SER A 7 21.12 23.11 59.16
CA SER A 7 20.06 22.28 59.78
C SER A 7 18.75 23.04 60.09
N GLY A 8 17.64 22.53 59.53
CA GLY A 8 16.31 22.58 60.15
C GLY A 8 15.19 23.28 59.37
N HIS A 9 14.20 22.46 58.98
CA HIS A 9 12.76 22.78 58.87
C HIS A 9 12.29 23.65 57.67
N ASP A 10 11.51 23.07 56.75
CA ASP A 10 10.06 23.06 56.93
C ASP A 10 9.37 22.10 55.96
N THR A 11 8.56 21.20 56.52
CA THR A 11 7.67 20.29 55.80
C THR A 11 6.45 21.08 55.34
N GLY A 12 6.41 21.43 54.06
CA GLY A 12 5.31 22.18 53.46
C GLY A 12 4.93 21.69 52.08
N THR A 13 4.88 20.36 51.86
CA THR A 13 4.30 19.76 50.65
C THR A 13 2.77 19.86 50.72
N GLY A 14 2.27 21.09 50.80
CA GLY A 14 0.87 21.43 50.71
C GLY A 14 0.39 21.27 49.27
N LEU A 15 -0.49 20.29 49.09
CA LEU A 15 -1.63 20.33 48.17
C LEU A 15 -1.45 21.22 46.92
N ARG A 16 -0.70 20.73 45.93
CA ARG A 16 -1.04 20.94 44.51
C ARG A 16 -0.88 19.68 43.66
N ALA A 17 -0.85 18.52 44.32
CA ALA A 17 -1.05 17.22 43.67
C ALA A 17 -2.55 16.95 43.56
N LEU A 18 -3.24 17.64 42.65
CA LEU A 18 -4.58 17.29 42.09
C LEU A 18 -5.11 18.48 41.26
N MET A 19 -4.45 18.76 40.13
CA MET A 19 -5.12 19.41 39.00
C MET A 19 -4.83 18.56 37.76
N LEU A 20 -5.63 17.50 37.63
CA LEU A 20 -6.19 16.97 36.37
C LEU A 20 -5.36 17.24 35.11
N MET A 21 -4.36 16.40 34.87
CA MET A 21 -3.83 16.16 33.52
C MET A 21 -4.09 14.70 33.14
N GLU A 22 -5.37 14.32 33.19
CA GLU A 22 -5.88 13.06 32.64
C GLU A 22 -6.77 13.35 31.42
N LEU A 23 -6.16 13.68 30.28
CA LEU A 23 -6.72 13.34 28.97
C LEU A 23 -5.59 13.01 27.96
N SER A 24 -4.58 12.27 28.39
CA SER A 24 -3.65 11.58 27.48
C SER A 24 -3.45 10.14 27.93
N LYS A 25 -4.54 9.38 27.94
CA LYS A 25 -4.53 7.91 27.90
C LYS A 25 -5.60 7.41 26.92
N THR A 26 -5.28 7.50 25.63
CA THR A 26 -5.65 6.44 24.68
C THR A 26 -4.35 5.86 24.16
N THR A 27 -3.83 4.93 24.96
CA THR A 27 -3.21 3.68 24.50
C THR A 27 -2.58 3.73 23.12
N LEU A 28 -1.31 4.14 23.09
CA LEU A 28 -0.35 3.47 22.23
C LEU A 28 -0.18 2.04 22.75
N ASP A 29 -0.74 1.08 22.01
CA ASP A 29 0.00 -0.06 21.45
C ASP A 29 -0.98 -1.02 20.80
N SER A 30 -0.84 -1.22 19.48
CA SER A 30 -1.01 -2.53 18.84
C SER A 30 -0.64 -2.45 17.35
N ALA A 31 0.66 -2.63 17.11
CA ALA A 31 1.17 -3.53 16.08
C ALA A 31 0.63 -3.36 14.64
N THR A 32 1.20 -2.41 13.92
CA THR A 32 2.04 -2.81 12.78
C THR A 32 3.28 -1.95 12.77
N SER A 33 4.26 -2.40 13.55
CA SER A 33 5.65 -2.02 13.39
C SER A 33 6.12 -2.47 12.01
N THR A 34 6.33 -1.51 11.14
CA THR A 34 7.52 -1.35 10.28
C THR A 34 7.45 0.12 9.87
N CYS A 35 8.09 1.00 10.62
CA CYS A 35 9.49 1.38 10.44
C CYS A 35 9.70 1.87 9.01
N ALA A 36 10.08 3.15 8.91
CA ALA A 36 10.57 3.74 7.68
C ALA A 36 11.57 2.82 7.00
N GLU A 37 11.28 2.44 5.77
CA GLU A 37 12.32 2.11 4.81
C GLU A 37 12.36 3.26 3.81
N GLU A 38 13.39 4.09 3.95
CA GLU A 38 13.99 4.76 2.80
C GLU A 38 14.37 3.68 1.78
N ARG A 39 13.46 3.35 0.86
CA ARG A 39 13.79 2.47 -0.27
C ARG A 39 14.40 3.30 -1.38
N ASN A 40 15.65 3.72 -1.17
CA ASN A 40 16.56 3.97 -2.28
C ASN A 40 16.98 2.60 -2.84
N GLY A 41 16.19 2.07 -3.77
CA GLY A 41 16.43 0.78 -4.42
C GLY A 41 15.36 0.53 -5.47
N HIS A 42 15.72 0.74 -6.74
CA HIS A 42 14.83 0.64 -7.90
C HIS A 42 14.46 -0.82 -8.21
N GLY A 43 13.72 -1.47 -7.31
CA GLY A 43 13.11 -2.78 -7.54
C GLY A 43 11.60 -2.63 -7.51
N VAL A 44 10.94 -2.93 -8.63
CA VAL A 44 9.47 -3.01 -8.67
C VAL A 44 9.07 -4.08 -7.66
N GLY A 45 8.33 -3.68 -6.62
CA GLY A 45 7.81 -4.61 -5.61
C GLY A 45 6.91 -5.67 -6.24
N PRO A 46 6.48 -6.69 -5.49
CA PRO A 46 5.56 -7.69 -6.01
C PRO A 46 4.32 -7.04 -6.62
N ILE A 47 3.87 -7.51 -7.79
CA ILE A 47 2.70 -6.96 -8.52
C ILE A 47 1.47 -6.82 -7.61
N ARG A 48 1.25 -7.80 -6.71
CA ARG A 48 0.18 -7.76 -5.71
C ARG A 48 0.20 -6.51 -4.81
N GLY A 49 1.39 -6.01 -4.48
CA GLY A 49 1.58 -4.81 -3.66
C GLY A 49 1.20 -3.57 -4.45
N CYS A 50 1.71 -3.45 -5.68
CA CYS A 50 1.40 -2.34 -6.58
C CYS A 50 -0.12 -2.22 -6.84
N VAL A 51 -0.80 -3.34 -7.11
CA VAL A 51 -2.26 -3.35 -7.32
C VAL A 51 -3.00 -2.92 -6.05
N LYS A 52 -2.59 -3.40 -4.87
CA LYS A 52 -3.20 -3.01 -3.59
C LYS A 52 -3.04 -1.52 -3.32
N GLU A 53 -1.87 -0.97 -3.56
CA GLU A 53 -1.59 0.46 -3.39
C GLU A 53 -2.42 1.31 -4.35
N ALA A 54 -2.48 0.93 -5.63
CA ALA A 54 -3.28 1.62 -6.64
C ALA A 54 -4.78 1.63 -6.30
N LEU A 55 -5.34 0.48 -5.91
CA LEU A 55 -6.74 0.39 -5.51
C LEU A 55 -7.04 1.18 -4.23
N THR A 56 -6.13 1.16 -3.26
CA THR A 56 -6.28 1.96 -2.03
C THR A 56 -6.32 3.46 -2.34
N ALA A 57 -5.46 3.93 -3.24
CA ALA A 57 -5.47 5.30 -3.72
C ALA A 57 -6.78 5.63 -4.47
N TYR A 58 -7.24 4.75 -5.36
CA TYR A 58 -8.48 4.90 -6.10
C TYR A 58 -9.71 5.03 -5.18
N PHE A 59 -9.83 4.17 -4.17
CA PHE A 59 -10.94 4.25 -3.20
C PHE A 59 -10.93 5.51 -2.34
N ARG A 60 -9.75 6.07 -2.04
CA ARG A 60 -9.64 7.37 -1.34
C ARG A 60 -10.16 8.52 -2.21
N GLN A 61 -10.00 8.43 -3.53
CA GLN A 61 -10.46 9.45 -4.48
C GLN A 61 -11.97 9.38 -4.77
N LEU A 62 -12.59 8.21 -4.56
CA LEU A 62 -14.01 8.00 -4.78
C LEU A 62 -14.92 8.87 -3.90
N ASN A 63 -14.42 9.45 -2.79
CA ASN A 63 -15.12 10.46 -1.99
C ASN A 63 -16.60 10.12 -1.64
N GLY A 64 -16.92 8.84 -1.46
CA GLY A 64 -18.27 8.37 -1.12
C GLY A 64 -19.18 8.05 -2.31
N HIS A 65 -18.71 8.18 -3.56
CA HIS A 65 -19.43 7.70 -4.74
C HIS A 65 -19.38 6.17 -4.84
N THR A 66 -20.47 5.57 -5.34
CA THR A 66 -20.54 4.12 -5.59
C THR A 66 -19.82 3.78 -6.90
N CYS A 67 -18.89 2.82 -6.85
CA CYS A 67 -18.20 2.32 -8.04
C CYS A 67 -18.82 1.00 -8.48
N GLU A 68 -19.52 1.01 -9.63
CA GLU A 68 -20.00 -0.21 -10.27
C GLU A 68 -18.99 -0.72 -11.30
N GLY A 69 -18.91 -2.04 -11.48
CA GLY A 69 -18.08 -2.63 -12.54
C GLY A 69 -16.56 -2.57 -12.32
N LEU A 70 -16.10 -2.31 -11.09
CA LEU A 70 -14.67 -2.18 -10.77
C LEU A 70 -13.82 -3.38 -11.25
N TYR A 71 -14.35 -4.59 -11.16
CA TYR A 71 -13.65 -5.79 -11.66
C TYR A 71 -13.31 -5.69 -13.15
N LYS A 72 -14.27 -5.24 -13.97
CA LYS A 72 -14.05 -5.06 -15.41
C LYS A 72 -13.08 -3.92 -15.68
N LEU A 73 -13.17 -2.83 -14.92
CA LEU A 73 -12.25 -1.70 -15.02
C LEU A 73 -10.81 -2.15 -14.75
N VAL A 74 -10.58 -2.84 -13.63
CA VAL A 74 -9.24 -3.33 -13.27
C VAL A 74 -8.73 -4.33 -14.30
N LEU A 75 -9.56 -5.25 -14.79
CA LEU A 75 -9.16 -6.15 -15.87
C LEU A 75 -8.78 -5.41 -17.15
N ALA A 76 -9.54 -4.38 -17.52
CA ALA A 76 -9.25 -3.58 -18.73
C ALA A 76 -7.93 -2.81 -18.62
N GLU A 77 -7.47 -2.46 -17.41
CA GLU A 77 -6.18 -1.81 -17.19
C GLU A 77 -5.01 -2.81 -17.14
N VAL A 78 -5.24 -4.02 -16.61
CA VAL A 78 -4.17 -5.00 -16.37
C VAL A 78 -3.97 -5.95 -17.56
N GLU A 79 -5.04 -6.32 -18.27
CA GLU A 79 -4.93 -7.29 -19.37
C GLU A 79 -4.15 -6.78 -20.59
N PRO A 80 -4.36 -5.55 -21.11
CA PRO A 80 -3.61 -5.06 -22.28
C PRO A 80 -2.09 -5.08 -22.10
N PRO A 81 -1.49 -4.52 -21.03
CA PRO A 81 -0.03 -4.54 -20.89
C PRO A 81 0.52 -5.96 -20.70
N LEU A 82 -0.25 -6.86 -20.09
CA LEU A 82 0.11 -8.29 -20.01
C LEU A 82 0.16 -8.94 -21.40
N LEU A 83 -0.86 -8.68 -22.22
CA LEU A 83 -0.95 -9.25 -23.57
C LEU A 83 0.13 -8.68 -24.50
N GLU A 84 0.37 -7.37 -24.46
CA GLU A 84 1.42 -6.70 -25.22
C GLU A 84 2.80 -7.27 -24.88
N ALA A 85 3.16 -7.31 -23.59
CA ALA A 85 4.46 -7.81 -23.16
C ALA A 85 4.71 -9.26 -23.58
N VAL A 86 3.70 -10.13 -23.49
CA VAL A 86 3.84 -11.53 -23.92
C VAL A 86 3.89 -11.65 -25.45
N MET A 87 3.11 -10.87 -26.18
CA MET A 87 3.12 -10.87 -27.64
C MET A 87 4.48 -10.38 -28.17
N GLU A 88 5.04 -9.33 -27.57
CA GLU A 88 6.39 -8.83 -27.88
C GLU A 88 7.44 -9.89 -27.57
N TYR A 89 7.40 -10.49 -26.38
CA TYR A 89 8.30 -11.59 -26.00
C TYR A 89 8.23 -12.79 -26.95
N CYS A 90 7.06 -13.04 -27.55
CA CYS A 90 6.85 -14.11 -28.52
C CYS A 90 7.12 -13.69 -29.98
N GLY A 91 7.52 -12.44 -30.24
CA GLY A 91 7.70 -11.91 -31.59
C GLY A 91 6.43 -12.00 -32.45
N GLY A 92 5.26 -11.77 -31.86
CA GLY A 92 3.97 -11.86 -32.55
C GLY A 92 3.40 -13.28 -32.68
N ASN A 93 4.09 -14.32 -32.21
CA ASN A 93 3.61 -15.70 -32.30
C ASN A 93 2.50 -15.99 -31.27
N GLN A 94 1.24 -15.85 -31.71
CA GLN A 94 0.07 -16.08 -30.86
C GLN A 94 -0.03 -17.50 -30.29
N THR A 95 0.43 -18.53 -31.00
CA THR A 95 0.39 -19.91 -30.48
C THR A 95 1.32 -20.05 -29.29
N ARG A 96 2.53 -19.49 -29.38
CA ARG A 96 3.51 -19.48 -28.29
C ARG A 96 3.02 -18.60 -27.13
N ALA A 97 2.48 -17.41 -27.42
CA ALA A 97 1.92 -16.52 -26.41
C ALA A 97 0.78 -17.19 -25.62
N ALA A 98 -0.11 -17.90 -26.31
CA ALA A 98 -1.22 -18.62 -25.67
C ALA A 98 -0.72 -19.74 -24.74
N GLN A 99 0.35 -20.44 -25.12
CA GLN A 99 1.00 -21.45 -24.26
C GLN A 99 1.63 -20.81 -23.02
N ILE A 100 2.33 -19.68 -23.16
CA ILE A 100 2.93 -18.95 -22.02
C ILE A 100 1.86 -18.43 -21.06
N LEU A 101 0.78 -17.87 -21.60
CA LEU A 101 -0.36 -17.37 -20.81
C LEU A 101 -1.23 -18.49 -20.23
N GLY A 102 -1.09 -19.73 -20.71
CA GLY A 102 -1.90 -20.86 -20.28
C GLY A 102 -3.37 -20.77 -20.70
N ILE A 103 -3.67 -20.08 -21.80
CA ILE A 103 -5.04 -19.91 -22.30
C ILE A 103 -5.19 -20.50 -23.71
N ASN A 104 -6.43 -20.82 -24.11
CA ASN A 104 -6.69 -21.24 -25.48
C ASN A 104 -6.33 -20.11 -26.46
N ARG A 105 -5.66 -20.43 -27.57
CA ARG A 105 -5.35 -19.50 -28.67
C ARG A 105 -6.59 -18.74 -29.15
N GLY A 106 -7.75 -19.41 -29.23
CA GLY A 106 -9.01 -18.74 -29.61
C GLY A 106 -9.41 -17.64 -28.63
N THR A 107 -9.17 -17.85 -27.34
CA THR A 107 -9.40 -16.86 -26.29
C THR A 107 -8.40 -15.72 -26.39
N LEU A 108 -7.10 -16.02 -26.57
CA LEU A 108 -6.07 -15.00 -26.78
C LEU A 108 -6.43 -14.09 -27.95
N ARG A 109 -6.79 -14.66 -29.11
CA ARG A 109 -7.18 -13.89 -30.29
C ARG A 109 -8.36 -12.95 -30.02
N LYS A 110 -9.41 -13.43 -29.33
CA LYS A 110 -10.55 -12.58 -28.95
C LYS A 110 -10.14 -11.43 -28.03
N LYS A 111 -9.24 -11.68 -27.07
CA LYS A 111 -8.71 -10.64 -26.18
C LYS A 111 -7.86 -9.61 -26.93
N LEU A 112 -7.00 -10.05 -27.85
CA LEU A 112 -6.22 -9.12 -28.70
C LEU A 112 -7.15 -8.22 -29.52
N GLN A 113 -8.21 -8.77 -30.12
CA GLN A 113 -9.23 -7.99 -30.83
C GLN A 113 -9.98 -7.01 -29.92
N GLN A 114 -10.35 -7.45 -28.71
CA GLN A 114 -11.05 -6.62 -27.74
C GLN A 114 -10.25 -5.35 -27.37
N TYR A 115 -8.92 -5.46 -27.32
CA TYR A 115 -8.03 -4.35 -26.95
C TYR A 115 -7.34 -3.68 -28.16
N GLY A 116 -7.67 -4.07 -29.39
CA GLY A 116 -7.09 -3.47 -30.61
C GLY A 116 -5.61 -3.80 -30.83
N LEU A 117 -5.16 -4.96 -30.32
CA LEU A 117 -3.78 -5.45 -30.37
C LEU A 117 -3.56 -6.52 -31.45
N ASP A 118 -4.54 -6.74 -32.33
CA ASP A 118 -4.51 -7.79 -33.36
C ASP A 118 -3.80 -7.38 -34.67
N ARG A 119 -2.83 -6.47 -34.58
CA ARG A 119 -2.07 -5.94 -35.72
C ARG A 119 -1.10 -6.94 -36.32
#